data_AF-A0A3D9KRP2-F1
#
_entry.id   AF-A0A3D9KRP2-F1
#
_cell.length_a   1.000
_cell.length_b   1.000
_cell.length_c   1.000
_cell.angle_alpha   90.00
_cell.angle_beta   90.00
_cell.angle_gamma   90.00
#
_symmetry.space_group_name_H-M   'P 1'
#
loop_
_entity.id
_entity.type
_entity.pdbx_description
1 polymer ?
#
loop_
_entity_poly.entity_id
_entity_poly.type
_entity_poly.pdbx_seq_one_letter_code
_entity_poly.pdbx_strand_id
1 'polypeptide(L)'
;MGRKSGEWKKANGLIKWARLLLLLAATALSGCSLEDAEPAFSSGAGSAVAGTSVAAAEEQDAVEPEAIGTAGCEAYEEEAEPGVCSYIVDCGDADECELWSERMIGEMEEWLGDLTYSEEWDVDELDSQKEADVLASYEVEGNELDLTPSDEEEEYYAWLWDRFAWIIPSDHRQMVKNFELYDHADLLAYVIQDDEDYENWTYAANQIQSTYETERVMTDIHEFGHLLSLNAEQVDPYADESECDTYMLDEGCPYQDSYIYQFYKQFWKKAVSEDEEDYVTGYAMTSVYEDFAESWSYFVMTVRPEGDSLADRKVRFFYNYDELVLLKASILGRAASWIDRNAVWE
;
A
#
# COMPACT_ATOMS: atom_id res chain seq x y z
N MET A 1 -16.75 42.62 39.46
CA MET A 1 -16.98 43.50 38.28
C MET A 1 -15.89 43.16 37.29
N GLY A 2 -16.08 42.45 36.19
CA GLY A 2 -17.26 42.12 35.41
C GLY A 2 -16.98 42.49 33.94
N ARG A 3 -17.08 41.49 33.05
CA ARG A 3 -17.00 41.50 31.57
C ARG A 3 -15.62 41.21 30.97
N LYS A 4 -15.46 40.35 29.97
CA LYS A 4 -16.38 39.42 29.27
C LYS A 4 -15.49 38.41 28.54
N SER A 5 -15.79 37.13 28.69
CA SER A 5 -15.39 36.04 27.83
C SER A 5 -15.97 36.24 26.43
N GLY A 6 -15.18 35.97 25.40
CA GLY A 6 -15.61 35.89 24.01
C GLY A 6 -15.21 34.53 23.46
N GLU A 7 -16.19 33.62 23.42
CA GLU A 7 -16.18 32.38 22.66
C GLU A 7 -15.98 32.69 21.18
N TRP A 8 -14.85 32.30 20.58
CA TRP A 8 -14.71 32.13 19.12
C TRP A 8 -13.63 31.08 18.88
N LYS A 9 -14.07 29.85 18.58
CA LYS A 9 -13.47 28.87 17.64
C LYS A 9 -14.18 27.53 17.83
N LYS A 10 -15.45 27.49 17.38
CA LYS A 10 -16.15 26.28 16.95
C LYS A 10 -16.61 26.56 15.53
N ALA A 11 -15.82 26.09 14.58
CA ALA A 11 -16.12 25.90 13.15
C ALA A 11 -14.78 25.83 12.45
N ASN A 12 -14.28 24.60 12.20
CA ASN A 12 -13.30 24.27 11.16
C ASN A 12 -13.11 22.73 11.05
N GLY A 13 -14.17 21.95 11.26
CA GLY A 13 -14.14 20.48 11.14
C GLY A 13 -14.84 19.98 9.87
N LEU A 14 -14.79 20.71 8.75
CA LEU A 14 -15.54 20.35 7.54
C LEU A 14 -14.85 20.76 6.22
N ILE A 15 -13.54 21.06 6.24
CA ILE A 15 -12.79 21.42 5.02
C ILE A 15 -11.38 20.82 5.11
N LYS A 16 -11.26 19.51 4.89
CA LYS A 16 -10.01 18.85 4.49
C LYS A 16 -10.22 17.78 3.39
N TRP A 17 -11.44 17.30 3.17
CA TRP A 17 -11.79 16.35 2.09
C TRP A 17 -11.82 16.91 0.65
N ALA A 18 -11.31 18.12 0.39
CA ALA A 18 -11.54 18.81 -0.89
C ALA A 18 -10.33 18.90 -1.83
N ARG A 19 -9.32 18.02 -1.70
CA ARG A 19 -8.14 18.04 -2.58
C ARG A 19 -7.57 16.66 -2.95
N LEU A 20 -8.45 15.70 -3.27
CA LEU A 20 -8.12 14.71 -4.30
C LEU A 20 -8.79 15.19 -5.59
N LEU A 21 -8.16 16.14 -6.28
CA LEU A 21 -8.64 16.65 -7.58
C LEU A 21 -7.44 16.72 -8.53
N LEU A 22 -7.27 15.67 -9.32
CA LEU A 22 -6.43 15.70 -10.52
C LEU A 22 -7.30 15.76 -11.76
N LEU A 23 -7.20 16.91 -12.43
CA LEU A 23 -7.64 17.15 -13.79
C LEU A 23 -6.36 17.35 -14.63
N LEU A 24 -6.12 16.48 -15.62
CA LEU A 24 -6.12 16.86 -17.05
C LEU A 24 -5.62 15.74 -18.00
N ALA A 25 -6.59 15.22 -18.76
CA ALA A 25 -6.60 14.91 -20.19
C ALA A 25 -5.31 14.99 -21.05
N ALA A 26 -5.11 13.92 -21.83
CA ALA A 26 -4.58 14.00 -23.19
C ALA A 26 -5.45 13.20 -24.18
N THR A 27 -6.28 13.90 -24.96
CA THR A 27 -7.05 13.32 -26.07
C THR A 27 -6.21 13.16 -27.33
N ALA A 28 -6.28 11.98 -27.97
CA ALA A 28 -6.09 11.85 -29.42
C ALA A 28 -7.13 10.90 -30.04
N LEU A 29 -8.03 11.48 -30.84
CA LEU A 29 -9.10 10.84 -31.60
C LEU A 29 -8.57 10.08 -32.84
N SER A 30 -8.97 8.82 -32.98
CA SER A 30 -9.42 8.16 -34.23
C SER A 30 -9.69 6.68 -33.93
N GLY A 31 -10.80 6.02 -34.27
CA GLY A 31 -11.98 6.32 -35.07
C GLY A 31 -12.73 4.98 -35.24
N CYS A 32 -14.02 4.99 -34.95
CA CYS A 32 -15.08 3.99 -35.14
C CYS A 32 -14.79 2.68 -35.93
N SER A 33 -15.27 1.53 -35.41
CA SER A 33 -16.55 0.93 -35.88
C SER A 33 -16.99 -0.24 -34.99
N LEU A 34 -18.15 -0.07 -34.36
CA LEU A 34 -19.03 -1.12 -33.86
C LEU A 34 -19.51 -2.03 -35.00
N GLU A 35 -19.77 -3.30 -34.70
CA GLU A 35 -21.02 -3.99 -35.07
C GLU A 35 -21.21 -5.27 -34.23
N ASP A 36 -22.44 -5.40 -33.74
CA ASP A 36 -22.96 -6.34 -32.73
C ASP A 36 -23.04 -7.81 -33.18
N ALA A 37 -23.00 -8.76 -32.22
CA ALA A 37 -23.96 -9.88 -32.14
C ALA A 37 -23.73 -10.80 -30.92
N GLU A 38 -24.59 -10.68 -29.92
CA GLU A 38 -24.99 -11.75 -28.97
C GLU A 38 -26.22 -12.50 -29.55
N PRO A 39 -26.79 -13.55 -28.91
CA PRO A 39 -26.21 -14.79 -28.36
C PRO A 39 -27.03 -16.04 -28.80
N ALA A 40 -26.61 -17.27 -28.45
CA ALA A 40 -27.56 -18.40 -28.40
C ALA A 40 -27.09 -19.59 -27.56
N PHE A 41 -27.86 -19.85 -26.50
CA PHE A 41 -27.97 -21.09 -25.74
C PHE A 41 -28.20 -22.36 -26.59
N SER A 42 -27.71 -23.50 -26.12
CA SER A 42 -28.40 -24.78 -26.30
C SER A 42 -28.04 -25.80 -25.21
N SER A 43 -29.09 -26.22 -24.50
CA SER A 43 -29.19 -27.31 -23.54
C SER A 43 -28.88 -28.70 -24.10
N GLY A 44 -28.40 -29.62 -23.24
CA GLY A 44 -28.41 -31.06 -23.52
C GLY A 44 -28.13 -31.89 -22.27
N ALA A 45 -29.20 -32.37 -21.63
CA ALA A 45 -29.18 -33.30 -20.50
C ALA A 45 -28.90 -34.76 -20.92
N GLY A 46 -28.39 -35.60 -20.01
CA GLY A 46 -28.30 -37.04 -20.26
C GLY A 46 -27.66 -37.93 -19.18
N SER A 47 -28.42 -38.19 -18.11
CA SER A 47 -28.49 -39.42 -17.30
C SER A 47 -27.30 -40.04 -16.54
N ALA A 48 -27.51 -40.02 -15.23
CA ALA A 48 -27.10 -40.92 -14.15
C ALA A 48 -27.01 -42.43 -14.43
N VAL A 49 -26.14 -43.11 -13.65
CA VAL A 49 -26.41 -44.44 -13.07
C VAL A 49 -25.85 -44.50 -11.64
N ALA A 50 -26.68 -45.00 -10.72
CA ALA A 50 -26.45 -45.14 -9.28
C ALA A 50 -25.74 -46.46 -8.90
N GLY A 51 -25.17 -46.52 -7.69
CA GLY A 51 -24.60 -47.74 -7.11
C GLY A 51 -24.11 -47.61 -5.66
N THR A 52 -25.07 -47.58 -4.74
CA THR A 52 -25.05 -47.63 -3.25
C THR A 52 -24.06 -48.58 -2.56
N SER A 53 -23.50 -48.20 -1.40
CA SER A 53 -23.64 -48.94 -0.13
C SER A 53 -23.15 -48.17 1.10
N VAL A 54 -23.76 -48.48 2.24
CA VAL A 54 -23.77 -47.76 3.53
C VAL A 54 -22.97 -48.53 4.58
N ALA A 55 -22.22 -47.82 5.44
CA ALA A 55 -21.89 -48.21 6.82
C ALA A 55 -21.45 -46.93 7.55
N ALA A 56 -22.22 -46.41 8.51
CA ALA A 56 -22.25 -46.75 9.94
C ALA A 56 -21.45 -45.72 10.74
N ALA A 57 -22.17 -45.07 11.66
CA ALA A 57 -21.76 -43.90 12.43
C ALA A 57 -20.72 -44.23 13.50
N GLU A 58 -19.79 -43.30 13.71
CA GLU A 58 -19.06 -43.11 14.96
C GLU A 58 -19.17 -41.63 15.34
N GLU A 59 -19.56 -41.38 16.60
CA GLU A 59 -19.50 -40.06 17.24
C GLU A 59 -18.05 -39.58 17.23
N GLN A 60 -17.80 -38.39 16.67
CA GLN A 60 -16.57 -37.64 16.89
C GLN A 60 -16.91 -36.34 17.60
N ASP A 61 -16.11 -36.10 18.64
CA ASP A 61 -16.15 -34.96 19.54
C ASP A 61 -16.24 -33.62 18.81
N ALA A 62 -16.90 -32.66 19.47
CA ALA A 62 -16.96 -31.28 19.03
C ALA A 62 -15.54 -30.72 18.85
N VAL A 63 -15.18 -30.46 17.60
CA VAL A 63 -13.99 -29.70 17.22
C VAL A 63 -14.33 -28.23 17.46
N GLU A 64 -13.62 -27.60 18.39
CA GLU A 64 -13.61 -26.13 18.49
C GLU A 64 -13.09 -25.54 17.18
N PRO A 65 -13.58 -24.37 16.72
CA PRO A 65 -13.09 -23.79 15.48
C PRO A 65 -11.58 -23.55 15.61
N GLU A 66 -10.80 -24.25 14.78
CA GLU A 66 -9.37 -24.01 14.68
C GLU A 66 -9.18 -22.61 14.13
N ALA A 67 -8.57 -21.75 14.94
CA ALA A 67 -7.95 -20.53 14.46
C ALA A 67 -6.98 -20.89 13.33
N ILE A 68 -7.02 -20.15 12.23
CA ILE A 68 -6.04 -20.19 11.16
C ILE A 68 -4.69 -19.80 11.80
N GLY A 69 -3.86 -20.78 12.14
CA GLY A 69 -2.63 -20.53 12.87
C GLY A 69 -1.90 -21.81 13.24
N THR A 70 -1.07 -22.32 12.32
CA THR A 70 0.20 -23.06 12.53
C THR A 70 0.58 -23.92 11.30
N ALA A 71 0.63 -23.31 10.12
CA ALA A 71 1.64 -23.73 9.15
C ALA A 71 2.89 -22.91 9.47
N GLY A 72 3.92 -23.53 10.06
CA GLY A 72 5.19 -22.85 10.31
C GLY A 72 5.81 -22.30 9.03
N CYS A 73 6.80 -21.42 9.15
CA CYS A 73 7.53 -20.92 8.00
C CYS A 73 8.21 -22.07 7.23
N GLU A 74 8.28 -21.91 5.91
CA GLU A 74 8.92 -22.88 5.02
C GLU A 74 10.43 -22.93 5.27
N ALA A 75 11.11 -23.96 4.75
CA ALA A 75 12.53 -24.18 5.03
C ALA A 75 13.46 -23.07 4.49
N TYR A 76 12.99 -22.27 3.53
CA TYR A 76 13.68 -21.12 2.94
C TYR A 76 13.23 -19.78 3.57
N GLU A 77 12.38 -19.84 4.58
CA GLU A 77 11.86 -18.70 5.31
C GLU A 77 12.31 -18.73 6.78
N GLU A 78 12.20 -17.58 7.43
CA GLU A 78 12.31 -17.42 8.87
C GLU A 78 11.10 -16.67 9.43
N GLU A 79 10.80 -16.89 10.71
CA GLU A 79 9.78 -16.12 11.42
C GLU A 79 10.37 -14.75 11.76
N ALA A 80 10.03 -13.74 10.96
CA ALA A 80 10.53 -12.37 11.11
C ALA A 80 9.90 -11.67 12.33
N GLU A 81 8.62 -11.95 12.58
CA GLU A 81 7.82 -11.52 13.72
C GLU A 81 6.85 -12.64 14.10
N PRO A 82 6.28 -12.66 15.32
CA PRO A 82 5.31 -13.68 15.71
C PRO A 82 4.19 -13.84 14.66
N GLY A 83 4.14 -15.00 14.01
CA GLY A 83 3.16 -15.30 12.97
C GLY A 83 3.45 -14.74 11.57
N VAL A 84 4.56 -14.03 11.35
CA VAL A 84 4.97 -13.49 10.05
C VAL A 84 6.21 -14.23 9.54
N CYS A 85 6.10 -14.84 8.37
CA CYS A 85 7.24 -15.45 7.68
C CYS A 85 7.87 -14.47 6.69
N SER A 86 9.16 -14.61 6.45
CA SER A 86 9.91 -13.87 5.45
C SER A 86 10.93 -14.79 4.80
N TYR A 87 11.22 -14.62 3.52
CA TYR A 87 12.39 -15.28 2.94
C TYR A 87 13.65 -14.94 3.73
N ILE A 88 14.53 -15.92 3.95
CA ILE A 88 15.75 -15.69 4.74
C ILE A 88 16.60 -14.61 4.07
N VAL A 89 16.75 -13.47 4.76
CA VAL A 89 17.53 -12.32 4.30
C VAL A 89 18.97 -12.48 4.79
N ASP A 90 19.80 -13.15 3.97
CA ASP A 90 21.23 -13.38 4.29
C ASP A 90 22.09 -12.19 3.82
N CYS A 91 22.05 -11.09 4.57
CA CYS A 91 22.93 -9.94 4.41
C CYS A 91 23.30 -9.28 5.76
N GLY A 92 24.52 -8.76 5.87
CA GLY A 92 25.02 -8.10 7.08
C GLY A 92 25.21 -6.58 6.96
N ASP A 93 25.18 -6.04 5.75
CA ASP A 93 25.31 -4.60 5.46
C ASP A 93 24.59 -4.21 4.16
N ALA A 94 24.56 -2.92 3.83
CA ALA A 94 23.81 -2.40 2.70
C ALA A 94 24.26 -2.98 1.35
N ASP A 95 25.57 -3.20 1.14
CA ASP A 95 26.09 -3.78 -0.10
C ASP A 95 25.63 -5.25 -0.25
N GLU A 96 25.69 -6.03 0.82
CA GLU A 96 25.20 -7.41 0.85
C GLU A 96 23.67 -7.48 0.65
N CYS A 97 22.91 -6.56 1.27
CA CYS A 97 21.46 -6.53 1.17
C CYS A 97 20.99 -6.10 -0.22
N GLU A 98 21.66 -5.16 -0.88
CA GLU A 98 21.40 -4.82 -2.27
C GLU A 98 21.58 -6.03 -3.18
N LEU A 99 22.71 -6.75 -3.06
CA LEU A 99 22.96 -7.95 -3.86
C LEU A 99 21.94 -9.06 -3.58
N TRP A 100 21.46 -9.18 -2.34
CA TRP A 100 20.39 -10.12 -1.99
C TRP A 100 19.08 -9.71 -2.66
N SER A 101 18.69 -8.43 -2.57
CA SER A 101 17.46 -7.93 -3.18
C SER A 101 17.48 -8.06 -4.70
N GLU A 102 18.60 -7.80 -5.37
CA GLU A 102 18.73 -7.98 -6.82
C GLU A 102 18.45 -9.42 -7.25
N ARG A 103 18.94 -10.41 -6.49
CA ARG A 103 18.66 -11.82 -6.77
C ARG A 103 17.19 -12.15 -6.54
N MET A 104 16.64 -11.72 -5.41
CA MET A 104 15.24 -11.98 -5.06
C MET A 104 14.28 -11.36 -6.08
N ILE A 105 14.51 -10.12 -6.50
CA ILE A 105 13.70 -9.45 -7.54
C ILE A 105 13.79 -10.22 -8.86
N GLY A 106 14.99 -10.65 -9.28
CA GLY A 106 15.13 -11.46 -10.48
C GLY A 106 14.38 -12.81 -10.42
N GLU A 107 14.37 -13.47 -9.25
CA GLU A 107 13.61 -14.70 -9.03
C GLU A 107 12.10 -14.44 -9.05
N MET A 108 11.64 -13.37 -8.40
CA MET A 108 10.23 -12.95 -8.42
C MET A 108 9.77 -12.59 -9.83
N GLU A 109 10.59 -11.89 -10.63
CA GLU A 109 10.26 -11.53 -12.02
C GLU A 109 10.17 -12.75 -12.94
N GLU A 110 10.96 -13.81 -12.70
CA GLU A 110 10.86 -15.06 -13.44
C GLU A 110 9.51 -15.77 -13.22
N TRP A 111 8.91 -15.61 -12.03
CA TRP A 111 7.60 -16.14 -11.70
C TRP A 111 6.48 -15.21 -12.17
N LEU A 112 6.51 -13.96 -11.71
CA LEU A 112 5.37 -13.04 -11.73
C LEU A 112 5.39 -12.10 -12.96
N GLY A 113 6.51 -12.01 -13.67
CA GLY A 113 6.73 -11.01 -14.70
C GLY A 113 7.17 -9.67 -14.12
N ASP A 114 6.84 -8.57 -14.80
CA ASP A 114 7.21 -7.23 -14.34
C ASP A 114 6.50 -6.89 -13.01
N LEU A 115 7.28 -6.74 -11.93
CA LEU A 115 6.75 -6.46 -10.60
C LEU A 115 6.16 -5.05 -10.45
N THR A 116 6.40 -4.17 -11.42
CA THR A 116 5.85 -2.81 -11.47
C THR A 116 4.64 -2.70 -12.40
N TYR A 117 4.20 -3.82 -12.97
CA TYR A 117 3.01 -3.85 -13.80
C TYR A 117 1.76 -3.55 -12.98
N SER A 118 0.97 -2.60 -13.47
CA SER A 118 -0.38 -2.28 -13.00
C SER A 118 -1.31 -2.28 -14.22
N GLU A 119 -2.50 -2.85 -14.07
CA GLU A 119 -3.51 -2.76 -15.12
C GLU A 119 -4.14 -1.37 -15.12
N GLU A 120 -4.35 -0.80 -16.31
CA GLU A 120 -5.11 0.43 -16.43
C GLU A 120 -6.61 0.10 -16.34
N TRP A 121 -7.27 0.61 -15.31
CA TRP A 121 -8.69 0.35 -15.08
C TRP A 121 -9.52 1.30 -15.96
N ASP A 122 -10.39 0.76 -16.81
CA ASP A 122 -11.37 1.57 -17.57
C ASP A 122 -12.52 1.97 -16.64
N VAL A 123 -12.24 2.94 -15.77
CA VAL A 123 -13.20 3.49 -14.80
C VAL A 123 -13.82 4.76 -15.37
N ASP A 124 -15.14 4.91 -15.17
CA ASP A 124 -15.83 6.14 -15.54
C ASP A 124 -15.24 7.32 -14.76
N GLU A 125 -14.81 8.37 -15.48
CA GLU A 125 -14.20 9.57 -14.89
C GLU A 125 -15.08 10.23 -13.80
N LEU A 126 -16.41 10.06 -13.86
CA LEU A 126 -17.31 10.57 -12.82
C LEU A 126 -17.33 9.68 -11.58
N ASP A 127 -17.06 8.39 -11.73
CA ASP A 127 -17.02 7.44 -10.62
C ASP A 127 -15.68 7.52 -9.87
N SER A 128 -14.56 7.77 -10.56
CA SER A 128 -13.25 8.03 -9.91
C SER A 128 -13.17 9.36 -9.16
N GLN A 129 -14.08 10.30 -9.45
CA GLN A 129 -14.16 11.59 -8.75
C GLN A 129 -15.03 11.53 -7.48
N LYS A 130 -15.63 10.38 -7.15
CA LYS A 130 -16.43 10.26 -5.93
C LYS A 130 -15.52 10.20 -4.71
N GLU A 131 -16.08 10.53 -3.56
CA GLU A 131 -15.37 10.31 -2.29
C GLU A 131 -15.45 8.82 -1.94
N ALA A 132 -14.39 8.29 -1.33
CA ALA A 132 -14.37 6.94 -0.78
C ALA A 132 -15.47 6.76 0.29
N ASP A 133 -16.24 5.69 0.20
CA ASP A 133 -17.26 5.34 1.19
C ASP A 133 -16.65 4.43 2.25
N VAL A 134 -16.39 4.96 3.46
CA VAL A 134 -15.84 4.18 4.58
C VAL A 134 -16.89 3.22 5.09
N LEU A 135 -16.61 1.92 4.97
CA LEU A 135 -17.50 0.82 5.31
C LEU A 135 -17.31 0.37 6.76
N ALA A 136 -16.06 0.34 7.21
CA ALA A 136 -15.68 -0.07 8.56
C ALA A 136 -14.38 0.61 9.01
N SER A 137 -14.20 0.72 10.32
CA SER A 137 -13.00 1.26 10.96
C SER A 137 -12.70 0.44 12.20
N TYR A 138 -11.44 0.06 12.36
CA TYR A 138 -10.95 -0.83 13.42
C TYR A 138 -9.73 -0.19 14.09
N GLU A 139 -9.70 -0.22 15.42
CA GLU A 139 -8.50 0.18 16.16
C GLU A 139 -7.41 -0.90 16.01
N VAL A 140 -6.16 -0.46 15.90
CA VAL A 140 -4.98 -1.32 15.81
C VAL A 140 -4.28 -1.36 17.17
N GLU A 141 -4.34 -2.50 17.83
CA GLU A 141 -3.67 -2.74 19.11
C GLU A 141 -2.59 -3.80 18.98
N GLY A 142 -1.33 -3.43 19.27
CA GLY A 142 -0.26 -4.42 19.36
C GLY A 142 -0.05 -5.24 18.09
N ASN A 143 -0.31 -4.62 16.92
CA ASN A 143 -0.20 -5.19 15.58
C ASN A 143 -1.44 -5.95 15.06
N GLU A 144 -2.48 -6.08 15.88
CA GLU A 144 -3.71 -6.80 15.57
C GLU A 144 -4.89 -5.81 15.50
N LEU A 145 -5.90 -6.15 14.71
CA LEU A 145 -7.17 -5.42 14.71
C LEU A 145 -8.00 -5.84 15.92
N ASP A 146 -8.74 -4.91 16.53
CA ASP A 146 -9.89 -5.26 17.39
C ASP A 146 -11.08 -5.75 16.54
N LEU A 147 -10.85 -6.84 15.82
CA LEU A 147 -11.80 -7.52 14.96
C LEU A 147 -11.72 -9.03 15.24
N THR A 148 -12.87 -9.63 15.54
CA THR A 148 -13.03 -11.08 15.53
C THR A 148 -13.92 -11.44 14.35
N PRO A 149 -13.35 -11.86 13.20
CA PRO A 149 -14.14 -12.16 12.01
C PRO A 149 -15.23 -13.19 12.30
N SER A 150 -16.45 -12.91 11.85
CA SER A 150 -17.62 -13.74 12.08
C SER A 150 -18.25 -14.29 10.80
N ASP A 151 -17.81 -13.79 9.65
CA ASP A 151 -18.18 -14.25 8.30
C ASP A 151 -17.03 -14.08 7.30
N GLU A 152 -17.22 -14.60 6.08
CA GLU A 152 -16.23 -14.58 4.98
C GLU A 152 -15.83 -13.16 4.56
N GLU A 153 -16.69 -12.17 4.80
CA GLU A 153 -16.46 -10.78 4.44
C GLU A 153 -15.52 -10.12 5.45
N GLU A 154 -15.78 -10.29 6.75
CA GLU A 154 -14.86 -9.84 7.81
C GLU A 154 -13.52 -10.58 7.79
N GLU A 155 -13.48 -11.85 7.34
CA GLU A 155 -12.22 -12.58 7.10
C GLU A 155 -11.39 -11.92 6.00
N TYR A 156 -12.03 -11.50 4.90
CA TYR A 156 -11.36 -10.76 3.83
C TYR A 156 -10.86 -9.37 4.30
N TYR A 157 -11.62 -8.68 5.15
CA TYR A 157 -11.21 -7.39 5.69
C TYR A 157 -9.98 -7.53 6.59
N ALA A 158 -9.96 -8.54 7.46
CA ALA A 158 -8.78 -8.86 8.26
C ALA A 158 -7.59 -9.22 7.36
N TRP A 159 -7.81 -9.96 6.28
CA TRP A 159 -6.76 -10.32 5.31
C TRP A 159 -6.10 -9.09 4.65
N LEU A 160 -6.86 -8.03 4.36
CA LEU A 160 -6.30 -6.77 3.82
C LEU A 160 -5.33 -6.10 4.80
N TRP A 161 -5.69 -6.05 6.09
CA TRP A 161 -4.78 -5.58 7.13
C TRP A 161 -3.58 -6.52 7.28
N ASP A 162 -3.82 -7.82 7.35
CA ASP A 162 -2.79 -8.82 7.53
C ASP A 162 -1.74 -8.74 6.41
N ARG A 163 -2.13 -8.43 5.17
CA ARG A 163 -1.20 -8.18 4.06
C ARG A 163 -0.24 -7.04 4.37
N PHE A 164 -0.78 -5.84 4.61
CA PHE A 164 0.01 -4.66 4.93
C PHE A 164 0.89 -4.92 6.16
N ALA A 165 0.31 -5.56 7.17
CA ALA A 165 0.97 -5.90 8.43
C ALA A 165 2.08 -6.95 8.28
N TRP A 166 1.95 -7.89 7.35
CA TRP A 166 2.94 -8.90 7.03
C TRP A 166 4.13 -8.28 6.31
N ILE A 167 3.85 -7.44 5.31
CA ILE A 167 4.85 -6.81 4.43
C ILE A 167 5.67 -5.76 5.19
N ILE A 168 5.02 -4.89 5.95
CA ILE A 168 5.66 -3.77 6.64
C ILE A 168 6.04 -4.17 8.08
N PRO A 169 7.33 -4.10 8.45
CA PRO A 169 7.77 -4.41 9.81
C PRO A 169 7.02 -3.63 10.88
N SER A 170 6.65 -4.32 11.96
CA SER A 170 5.82 -3.77 13.04
C SER A 170 6.44 -2.53 13.67
N ASP A 171 7.76 -2.51 13.87
CA ASP A 171 8.50 -1.38 14.44
C ASP A 171 8.49 -0.13 13.55
N HIS A 172 8.28 -0.30 12.24
CA HIS A 172 8.20 0.79 11.26
C HIS A 172 6.78 1.33 11.04
N ARG A 173 5.74 0.71 11.59
CA ARG A 173 4.33 1.13 11.42
C ARG A 173 3.57 1.36 12.73
N GLN A 174 4.29 1.59 13.82
CA GLN A 174 3.68 1.84 15.14
C GLN A 174 2.78 3.09 15.18
N MET A 175 2.95 4.03 14.24
CA MET A 175 2.08 5.19 14.10
C MET A 175 0.67 4.84 13.62
N VAL A 176 0.48 3.69 12.98
CA VAL A 176 -0.83 3.28 12.46
C VAL A 176 -1.69 2.81 13.64
N LYS A 177 -2.72 3.58 13.97
CA LYS A 177 -3.64 3.31 15.08
C LYS A 177 -5.02 2.88 14.64
N ASN A 178 -5.36 3.11 13.38
CA ASN A 178 -6.63 2.70 12.81
C ASN A 178 -6.40 2.01 11.47
N PHE A 179 -7.25 1.05 11.19
CA PHE A 179 -7.42 0.45 9.87
C PHE A 179 -8.84 0.75 9.38
N GLU A 180 -8.95 1.28 8.17
CA GLU A 180 -10.24 1.56 7.54
C GLU A 180 -10.45 0.70 6.30
N LEU A 181 -11.67 0.20 6.15
CA LEU A 181 -12.14 -0.40 4.92
C LEU A 181 -13.00 0.61 4.18
N TYR A 182 -12.80 0.74 2.88
CA TYR A 182 -13.64 1.60 2.06
C TYR A 182 -13.99 0.96 0.70
N ASP A 183 -14.98 1.55 0.05
CA ASP A 183 -15.34 1.29 -1.35
C ASP A 183 -14.97 2.50 -2.22
N HIS A 184 -14.19 2.26 -3.27
CA HIS A 184 -13.88 3.27 -4.30
C HIS A 184 -13.67 2.61 -5.65
N ALA A 185 -13.79 3.38 -6.74
CA ALA A 185 -13.75 2.83 -8.09
C ALA A 185 -12.34 2.49 -8.60
N ASP A 186 -11.32 3.24 -8.19
CA ASP A 186 -9.95 3.16 -8.73
C ASP A 186 -8.82 3.41 -7.70
N LEU A 187 -9.13 3.60 -6.42
CA LEU A 187 -8.12 3.86 -5.39
C LEU A 187 -7.95 2.60 -4.54
N LEU A 188 -6.77 1.96 -4.56
CA LEU A 188 -6.55 0.67 -3.90
C LEU A 188 -6.29 0.76 -2.39
N ALA A 189 -5.55 1.78 -1.95
CA ALA A 189 -5.34 2.10 -0.55
C ALA A 189 -5.04 3.60 -0.40
N TYR A 190 -5.02 4.08 0.84
CA TYR A 190 -4.44 5.37 1.20
C TYR A 190 -4.03 5.38 2.67
N VAL A 191 -3.12 6.27 3.05
CA VAL A 191 -2.87 6.63 4.45
C VAL A 191 -3.26 8.07 4.75
N ILE A 192 -3.73 8.32 5.97
CA ILE A 192 -4.09 9.66 6.43
C ILE A 192 -3.69 9.89 7.88
N GLN A 193 -3.14 11.07 8.16
CA GLN A 193 -2.80 11.49 9.52
C GLN A 193 -4.07 11.89 10.29
N ASP A 194 -4.15 11.47 11.56
CA ASP A 194 -5.26 11.81 12.46
C ASP A 194 -5.32 13.33 12.71
N ASP A 195 -6.52 13.90 12.79
CA ASP A 195 -6.70 15.36 12.91
C ASP A 195 -6.69 15.89 14.35
N GLU A 196 -6.78 15.00 15.35
CA GLU A 196 -6.72 15.28 16.78
C GLU A 196 -5.33 14.97 17.38
N ASP A 197 -4.67 13.91 16.91
CA ASP A 197 -3.35 13.44 17.33
C ASP A 197 -2.45 13.15 16.13
N TYR A 198 -1.68 14.15 15.70
CA TYR A 198 -0.82 14.11 14.51
C TYR A 198 0.31 13.05 14.55
N GLU A 199 0.53 12.37 15.67
CA GLU A 199 1.44 11.22 15.74
C GLU A 199 0.78 9.92 15.24
N ASN A 200 -0.55 9.88 15.15
CA ASN A 200 -1.33 8.72 14.75
C ASN A 200 -1.75 8.79 13.28
N TRP A 201 -1.85 7.63 12.65
CA TRP A 201 -2.21 7.46 11.26
C TRP A 201 -3.26 6.37 11.10
N THR A 202 -4.04 6.49 10.03
CA THR A 202 -4.94 5.46 9.53
C THR A 202 -4.37 4.91 8.24
N TYR A 203 -4.31 3.59 8.12
CA TYR A 203 -4.14 2.90 6.84
C TYR A 203 -5.53 2.44 6.37
N ALA A 204 -5.90 2.78 5.15
CA ALA A 204 -7.18 2.42 4.58
C ALA A 204 -6.98 1.54 3.35
N ALA A 205 -7.71 0.43 3.26
CA ALA A 205 -7.67 -0.48 2.12
C ALA A 205 -9.03 -0.57 1.44
N ASN A 206 -9.02 -0.60 0.11
CA ASN A 206 -10.22 -0.80 -0.69
C ASN A 206 -10.63 -2.27 -0.69
N GLN A 207 -11.94 -2.54 -0.60
CA GLN A 207 -12.49 -3.89 -0.66
C GLN A 207 -12.43 -4.55 -2.05
N ILE A 208 -11.91 -3.88 -3.09
CA ILE A 208 -11.87 -4.47 -4.45
C ILE A 208 -11.06 -5.77 -4.47
N GLN A 209 -11.70 -6.84 -4.96
CA GLN A 209 -11.12 -8.19 -5.05
C GLN A 209 -10.42 -8.47 -6.39
N SER A 210 -10.73 -7.74 -7.46
CA SER A 210 -10.21 -7.98 -8.82
C SER A 210 -8.94 -7.19 -9.13
N THR A 211 -7.85 -7.48 -8.41
CA THR A 211 -6.54 -6.83 -8.58
C THR A 211 -5.45 -7.89 -8.44
N TYR A 212 -4.35 -7.76 -9.19
CA TYR A 212 -3.20 -8.65 -9.01
C TYR A 212 -2.57 -8.46 -7.64
N GLU A 213 -2.00 -9.53 -7.10
CA GLU A 213 -1.40 -9.46 -5.77
C GLU A 213 -0.12 -8.61 -5.78
N THR A 214 0.65 -8.66 -6.87
CA THR A 214 1.80 -7.76 -7.09
C THR A 214 1.42 -6.28 -7.02
N GLU A 215 0.31 -5.89 -7.62
CA GLU A 215 -0.18 -4.49 -7.62
C GLU A 215 -0.63 -4.05 -6.22
N ARG A 216 -1.31 -4.94 -5.47
CA ARG A 216 -1.67 -4.71 -4.06
C ARG A 216 -0.45 -4.54 -3.16
N VAL A 217 0.53 -5.42 -3.32
CA VAL A 217 1.81 -5.36 -2.59
C VAL A 217 2.55 -4.06 -2.92
N MET A 218 2.60 -3.68 -4.20
CA MET A 218 3.22 -2.41 -4.63
C MET A 218 2.52 -1.22 -3.98
N THR A 219 1.18 -1.22 -3.98
CA THR A 219 0.36 -0.20 -3.32
C THR A 219 0.66 -0.11 -1.82
N ASP A 220 0.72 -1.23 -1.10
CA ASP A 220 1.04 -1.22 0.34
C ASP A 220 2.43 -0.63 0.62
N ILE A 221 3.40 -0.93 -0.24
CA ILE A 221 4.75 -0.37 -0.14
C ILE A 221 4.73 1.13 -0.47
N HIS A 222 3.95 1.56 -1.45
CA HIS A 222 3.71 2.97 -1.75
C HIS A 222 3.14 3.70 -0.53
N GLU A 223 2.07 3.19 0.07
CA GLU A 223 1.44 3.78 1.25
C GLU A 223 2.41 3.85 2.44
N PHE A 224 3.24 2.82 2.59
CA PHE A 224 4.33 2.88 3.55
C PHE A 224 5.37 3.96 3.22
N GLY A 225 5.60 4.30 1.95
CA GLY A 225 6.44 5.43 1.54
C GLY A 225 5.95 6.78 2.07
N HIS A 226 4.63 6.99 2.13
CA HIS A 226 4.03 8.15 2.81
C HIS A 226 4.32 8.11 4.32
N LEU A 227 4.02 6.99 4.99
CA LEU A 227 4.29 6.84 6.44
C LEU A 227 5.78 7.01 6.78
N LEU A 228 6.67 6.48 5.96
CA LEU A 228 8.12 6.56 6.13
C LEU A 228 8.62 8.01 6.09
N SER A 229 7.98 8.87 5.30
CA SER A 229 8.47 10.20 4.97
C SER A 229 7.74 11.35 5.64
N LEU A 230 6.50 11.11 6.12
CA LEU A 230 5.61 12.14 6.67
C LEU A 230 5.33 11.99 8.16
N ASN A 231 5.83 10.95 8.81
CA ASN A 231 5.62 10.75 10.24
C ASN A 231 6.29 11.81 11.13
N ALA A 232 5.96 11.78 12.42
CA ALA A 232 6.42 12.75 13.42
C ALA A 232 7.96 12.75 13.66
N GLU A 233 8.69 11.71 13.23
CA GLU A 233 10.17 11.70 13.23
C GLU A 233 10.75 12.44 12.02
N GLN A 234 9.99 12.62 10.94
CA GLN A 234 10.39 13.30 9.71
C GLN A 234 9.85 14.72 9.60
N VAL A 235 8.67 14.97 10.17
CA VAL A 235 7.92 16.22 10.07
C VAL A 235 7.48 16.64 11.47
N ASP A 236 7.70 17.90 11.84
CA ASP A 236 7.11 18.48 13.06
C ASP A 236 5.68 18.94 12.75
N PRO A 237 4.65 18.22 13.24
CA PRO A 237 3.26 18.54 12.93
C PRO A 237 2.72 19.75 13.70
N TYR A 238 3.46 20.23 14.71
CA TYR A 238 3.05 21.34 15.57
C TYR A 238 3.75 22.65 15.23
N ALA A 239 4.66 22.64 14.25
CA ALA A 239 5.37 23.83 13.79
C ALA A 239 4.41 24.87 13.18
N ASP A 240 4.60 26.14 13.53
CA ASP A 240 3.89 27.24 12.87
C ASP A 240 4.50 27.49 11.48
N GLU A 241 3.65 27.76 10.48
CA GLU A 241 4.09 28.04 9.11
C GLU A 241 5.12 29.18 9.04
N SER A 242 5.04 30.17 9.92
CA SER A 242 6.00 31.29 9.99
C SER A 242 7.35 30.92 10.59
N GLU A 243 7.44 29.78 11.26
CA GLU A 243 8.66 29.22 11.85
C GLU A 243 9.26 28.10 10.99
N CYS A 244 8.60 27.73 9.88
CA CYS A 244 9.08 26.69 8.98
C CYS A 244 10.15 27.21 8.02
N ASP A 245 11.41 26.93 8.35
CA ASP A 245 12.58 27.28 7.52
C ASP A 245 12.80 26.32 6.33
N THR A 246 11.99 25.26 6.21
CA THR A 246 12.06 24.26 5.15
C THR A 246 10.97 24.51 4.08
N TYR A 247 10.14 23.51 3.79
CA TYR A 247 9.01 23.57 2.86
C TYR A 247 7.80 23.04 3.63
N MET A 248 6.87 23.93 3.98
CA MET A 248 5.70 23.58 4.79
C MET A 248 4.81 22.60 4.03
N LEU A 249 4.59 21.43 4.64
CA LEU A 249 3.67 20.39 4.17
C LEU A 249 2.31 20.56 4.86
N ASP A 250 1.33 19.77 4.42
CA ASP A 250 0.04 19.72 5.11
C ASP A 250 0.15 19.01 6.46
N GLU A 251 1.10 18.08 6.60
CA GLU A 251 1.46 17.32 7.81
C GLU A 251 2.37 18.10 8.76
N GLY A 252 2.85 19.29 8.37
CA GLY A 252 3.70 20.14 9.21
C GLY A 252 5.00 20.59 8.55
N CYS A 253 5.99 20.93 9.37
CA CYS A 253 7.29 21.40 8.88
C CYS A 253 8.34 20.28 8.90
N PRO A 254 8.86 19.85 7.75
CA PRO A 254 9.90 18.83 7.68
C PRO A 254 11.17 19.24 8.41
N TYR A 255 11.78 18.30 9.13
CA TYR A 255 13.12 18.50 9.68
C TYR A 255 14.16 18.64 8.56
N GLN A 256 15.28 19.28 8.86
CA GLN A 256 16.29 19.58 7.84
C GLN A 256 16.96 18.35 7.25
N ASP A 257 17.02 17.26 8.00
CA ASP A 257 17.61 15.97 7.62
C ASP A 257 16.56 14.91 7.26
N SER A 258 15.27 15.26 7.25
CA SER A 258 14.22 14.32 6.85
C SER A 258 14.32 13.91 5.38
N TYR A 259 13.91 12.68 5.09
CA TYR A 259 13.97 12.10 3.75
C TYR A 259 13.16 12.95 2.76
N ILE A 260 11.93 13.32 3.12
CA ILE A 260 11.05 14.12 2.26
C ILE A 260 11.67 15.48 1.93
N TYR A 261 12.33 16.14 2.88
CA TYR A 261 12.95 17.44 2.62
C TYR A 261 14.22 17.32 1.78
N GLN A 262 15.02 16.27 1.99
CA GLN A 262 16.20 16.00 1.15
C GLN A 262 15.79 15.66 -0.28
N PHE A 263 14.75 14.86 -0.45
CA PHE A 263 14.16 14.53 -1.75
C PHE A 263 13.62 15.78 -2.45
N TYR A 264 12.81 16.58 -1.75
CA TYR A 264 12.30 17.87 -2.23
C TYR A 264 13.46 18.79 -2.68
N LYS A 265 14.49 18.95 -1.85
CA LYS A 265 15.64 19.80 -2.16
C LYS A 265 16.36 19.37 -3.43
N GLN A 266 16.50 18.06 -3.64
CA GLN A 266 17.26 17.51 -4.75
C GLN A 266 16.47 17.56 -6.07
N PHE A 267 15.17 17.28 -6.03
CA PHE A 267 14.39 17.04 -7.24
C PHE A 267 13.31 18.08 -7.53
N TRP A 268 12.73 18.74 -6.50
CA TRP A 268 11.57 19.63 -6.66
C TRP A 268 11.89 21.13 -6.45
N LYS A 269 12.80 21.46 -5.55
CA LYS A 269 13.05 22.85 -5.10
C LYS A 269 13.44 23.81 -6.22
N LYS A 270 14.17 23.33 -7.23
CA LYS A 270 14.71 24.19 -8.29
C LYS A 270 13.70 24.40 -9.42
N ALA A 271 13.03 23.34 -9.84
CA ALA A 271 11.96 23.33 -10.83
C ALA A 271 11.25 21.98 -10.75
N VAL A 272 9.93 22.00 -10.82
CA VAL A 272 9.10 20.81 -11.03
C VAL A 272 9.18 20.47 -12.51
N SER A 273 9.43 19.20 -12.85
CA SER A 273 9.41 18.79 -14.25
C SER A 273 7.97 18.69 -14.74
N GLU A 274 7.73 19.17 -15.97
CA GLU A 274 6.45 18.99 -16.67
C GLU A 274 6.48 17.75 -17.60
N ASP A 275 7.61 17.03 -17.64
CA ASP A 275 7.79 15.83 -18.45
C ASP A 275 7.46 14.60 -17.62
N GLU A 276 6.53 13.77 -18.08
CA GLU A 276 6.13 12.55 -17.39
C GLU A 276 7.28 11.53 -17.32
N GLU A 277 8.18 11.53 -18.31
CA GLU A 277 9.37 10.65 -18.35
C GLU A 277 10.39 10.94 -17.23
N ASP A 278 10.25 12.08 -16.53
CA ASP A 278 11.08 12.45 -15.38
C ASP A 278 10.58 11.84 -14.04
N TYR A 279 9.48 11.09 -14.07
CA TYR A 279 8.85 10.40 -12.94
C TYR A 279 8.77 8.90 -13.22
N VAL A 280 8.66 8.07 -12.16
CA VAL A 280 8.54 6.62 -12.33
C VAL A 280 7.17 6.22 -12.88
N THR A 281 6.14 7.03 -12.61
CA THR A 281 4.77 6.92 -13.13
C THR A 281 4.19 8.31 -13.38
N GLY A 282 3.10 8.40 -14.13
CA GLY A 282 2.33 9.65 -14.24
C GLY A 282 1.73 10.11 -12.90
N TYR A 283 1.42 9.17 -11.99
CA TYR A 283 0.91 9.48 -10.66
C TYR A 283 1.96 10.16 -9.76
N ALA A 284 3.22 9.74 -9.86
CA ALA A 284 4.35 10.38 -9.18
C ALA A 284 4.50 11.88 -9.54
N MET A 285 4.04 12.31 -10.72
CA MET A 285 4.13 13.73 -11.14
C MET A 285 3.22 14.67 -10.34
N THR A 286 2.23 14.13 -9.64
CA THR A 286 1.13 14.90 -9.06
C THR A 286 1.55 15.77 -7.87
N SER A 287 2.48 15.28 -7.06
CA SER A 287 3.01 15.99 -5.90
C SER A 287 4.37 15.43 -5.48
N VAL A 288 5.08 16.15 -4.61
CA VAL A 288 6.33 15.66 -4.02
C VAL A 288 6.11 14.45 -3.11
N TYR A 289 4.90 14.30 -2.55
CA TYR A 289 4.51 13.19 -1.69
C TYR A 289 4.39 11.91 -2.52
N GLU A 290 3.61 11.99 -3.61
CA GLU A 290 3.44 10.85 -4.53
C GLU A 290 4.74 10.49 -5.23
N ASP A 291 5.55 11.47 -5.66
CA ASP A 291 6.86 11.19 -6.26
C ASP A 291 7.79 10.45 -5.30
N PHE A 292 7.75 10.80 -4.01
CA PHE A 292 8.53 10.11 -2.99
C PHE A 292 8.01 8.68 -2.78
N ALA A 293 6.71 8.51 -2.56
CA ALA A 293 6.08 7.23 -2.29
C ALA A 293 6.21 6.25 -3.45
N GLU A 294 5.97 6.71 -4.69
CA GLU A 294 6.19 5.93 -5.90
C GLU A 294 7.66 5.61 -6.12
N SER A 295 8.57 6.58 -5.95
CA SER A 295 10.00 6.29 -6.09
C SER A 295 10.48 5.29 -5.02
N TRP A 296 9.86 5.29 -3.83
CA TRP A 296 10.12 4.34 -2.76
C TRP A 296 9.63 2.93 -3.12
N SER A 297 8.40 2.78 -3.63
CA SER A 297 7.88 1.49 -4.06
C SER A 297 8.73 0.88 -5.19
N TYR A 298 9.12 1.69 -6.18
CA TYR A 298 10.07 1.29 -7.21
C TYR A 298 11.43 0.92 -6.63
N PHE A 299 11.94 1.69 -5.66
CA PHE A 299 13.18 1.35 -4.98
C PHE A 299 13.12 -0.02 -4.31
N VAL A 300 12.01 -0.38 -3.66
CA VAL A 300 11.87 -1.70 -3.01
C VAL A 300 11.71 -2.82 -4.04
N MET A 301 10.85 -2.63 -5.04
CA MET A 301 10.39 -3.69 -5.95
C MET A 301 11.26 -3.86 -7.21
N THR A 302 12.22 -2.96 -7.47
CA THR A 302 13.09 -3.05 -8.67
C THR A 302 14.58 -3.12 -8.32
N VAL A 303 15.36 -3.66 -9.25
CA VAL A 303 16.83 -3.61 -9.17
C VAL A 303 17.32 -2.16 -9.28
N ARG A 304 18.54 -1.87 -8.80
CA ARG A 304 19.10 -0.52 -8.92
C ARG A 304 19.12 -0.11 -10.40
N PRO A 305 18.46 1.00 -10.80
CA PRO A 305 18.48 1.41 -12.19
C PRO A 305 19.88 1.92 -12.57
N GLU A 306 20.33 1.58 -13.78
CA GLU A 306 21.65 1.97 -14.30
C GLU A 306 21.63 3.27 -15.13
N GLY A 307 20.45 3.73 -15.56
CA GLY A 307 20.31 4.89 -16.45
C GLY A 307 20.50 6.24 -15.74
N ASP A 308 20.55 7.33 -16.50
CA ASP A 308 20.80 8.69 -15.99
C ASP A 308 19.54 9.59 -15.99
N SER A 309 18.34 9.02 -16.16
CA SER A 309 17.09 9.78 -16.18
C SER A 309 16.82 10.47 -14.83
N LEU A 310 15.87 11.41 -14.78
CA LEU A 310 15.48 11.99 -13.49
C LEU A 310 14.78 10.94 -12.62
N ALA A 311 13.91 10.11 -13.20
CA ALA A 311 13.26 8.99 -12.52
C ALA A 311 14.28 8.02 -11.89
N ASP A 312 15.30 7.58 -12.65
CA ASP A 312 16.34 6.68 -12.16
C ASP A 312 17.11 7.27 -10.98
N ARG A 313 17.37 8.59 -11.02
CA ARG A 313 18.07 9.30 -9.94
C ARG A 313 17.22 9.41 -8.68
N LYS A 314 15.89 9.48 -8.81
CA LYS A 314 14.95 9.49 -7.68
C LYS A 314 14.88 8.11 -7.02
N VAL A 315 14.79 7.03 -7.80
CA VAL A 315 14.91 5.66 -7.26
C VAL A 315 16.28 5.45 -6.60
N ARG A 316 17.36 5.99 -7.19
CA ARG A 316 18.70 5.91 -6.59
C ARG A 316 18.90 6.76 -5.32
N PHE A 317 17.96 7.65 -4.99
CA PHE A 317 18.06 8.49 -3.80
C PHE A 317 18.16 7.66 -2.51
N PHE A 318 17.38 6.58 -2.42
CA PHE A 318 17.27 5.77 -1.21
C PHE A 318 18.53 4.95 -0.90
N TYR A 319 19.33 4.60 -1.91
CA TYR A 319 20.63 3.93 -1.72
C TYR A 319 21.68 4.81 -1.03
N ASN A 320 21.41 6.09 -0.75
CA ASN A 320 22.29 6.93 0.06
C ASN A 320 22.11 6.71 1.58
N TYR A 321 21.17 5.85 1.98
CA TYR A 321 20.81 5.58 3.36
C TYR A 321 20.89 4.06 3.59
N ASP A 322 21.95 3.61 4.28
CA ASP A 322 22.20 2.19 4.51
C ASP A 322 20.99 1.51 5.18
N GLU A 323 20.37 2.19 6.15
CA GLU A 323 19.18 1.75 6.86
C GLU A 323 17.98 1.49 5.93
N LEU A 324 17.83 2.27 4.85
CA LEU A 324 16.76 2.07 3.89
C LEU A 324 17.03 0.90 2.94
N VAL A 325 18.30 0.58 2.67
CA VAL A 325 18.68 -0.62 1.90
C VAL A 325 18.42 -1.89 2.71
N LEU A 326 18.72 -1.86 4.01
CA LEU A 326 18.37 -2.97 4.93
C LEU A 326 16.84 -3.13 5.02
N LEU A 327 16.12 -2.02 5.17
CA LEU A 327 14.65 -2.03 5.21
C LEU A 327 14.04 -2.56 3.90
N LYS A 328 14.57 -2.18 2.74
CA LYS A 328 14.21 -2.73 1.44
C LYS A 328 14.31 -4.25 1.44
N ALA A 329 15.43 -4.82 1.89
CA ALA A 329 15.62 -6.27 1.90
C ALA A 329 14.60 -6.98 2.81
N SER A 330 14.35 -6.41 3.99
CA SER A 330 13.32 -6.93 4.92
C SER A 330 11.92 -6.90 4.31
N ILE A 331 11.50 -5.76 3.74
CA ILE A 331 10.17 -5.62 3.12
C ILE A 331 10.04 -6.56 1.92
N LEU A 332 11.05 -6.62 1.05
CA LEU A 332 11.05 -7.49 -0.12
C LEU A 332 10.94 -8.98 0.26
N GLY A 333 11.65 -9.43 1.29
CA GLY A 333 11.56 -10.83 1.74
C GLY A 333 10.18 -11.17 2.33
N ARG A 334 9.56 -10.23 3.04
CA ARG A 334 8.18 -10.36 3.55
C ARG A 334 7.17 -10.35 2.39
N ALA A 335 7.28 -9.41 1.47
CA ALA A 335 6.44 -9.32 0.27
C ALA A 335 6.51 -10.58 -0.60
N ALA A 336 7.72 -11.08 -0.87
CA ALA A 336 7.92 -12.33 -1.61
C ALA A 336 7.25 -13.52 -0.93
N SER A 337 7.39 -13.64 0.40
CA SER A 337 6.73 -14.73 1.15
C SER A 337 5.21 -14.61 1.13
N TRP A 338 4.68 -13.39 1.23
CA TRP A 338 3.25 -13.15 1.16
C TRP A 338 2.69 -13.57 -0.20
N ILE A 339 3.32 -13.11 -1.28
CA ILE A 339 2.92 -13.47 -2.65
C ILE A 339 3.02 -14.98 -2.82
N ASP A 340 4.13 -15.63 -2.41
CA ASP A 340 4.32 -17.07 -2.56
C ASP A 340 3.19 -17.89 -1.90
N ARG A 341 2.74 -17.43 -0.73
CA ARG A 341 1.68 -18.06 0.05
C ARG A 341 0.28 -17.78 -0.48
N ASN A 342 0.08 -16.65 -1.17
CA ASN A 342 -1.24 -16.16 -1.60
C ASN A 342 -1.42 -16.14 -3.13
N ALA A 343 -0.42 -16.56 -3.92
CA ALA A 343 -0.45 -16.58 -5.38
C ALA A 343 -1.50 -17.53 -6.00
N VAL A 344 -2.21 -18.31 -5.18
CA VAL A 344 -3.34 -19.16 -5.64
C VAL A 344 -4.52 -18.33 -6.17
N TRP A 345 -4.50 -17.01 -5.96
CA TRP A 345 -5.54 -16.07 -6.37
C TRP A 345 -5.23 -15.24 -7.64
N GLU A 346 -4.10 -15.48 -8.31
CA GLU A 346 -3.73 -14.81 -9.57
C GLU A 346 -4.32 -15.47 -10.84
#